data_AF-A0A9E1NEL3-F1
#
_entry.id   AF-A0A9E1NEL3-F1
#
_cell.length_a   1.000
_cell.length_b   1.000
_cell.length_c   1.000
_cell.angle_alpha   90.00
_cell.angle_beta   90.00
_cell.angle_gamma   90.00
#
_symmetry.space_group_name_H-M   'P 1'
#
loop_
_entity.id
_entity.type
_entity.pdbx_description
1 polymer ?
#
loop_
_entity_poly.entity_id
_entity_poly.type
_entity_poly.pdbx_seq_one_letter_code
_entity_poly.pdbx_strand_id
1 'polypeptide(L)'
;MNFINIQETIGNTPLIKVPVNSKTSIVLAKCEGNNPGGSIKDRAALRMIDDAEANGQIKKGDTLIEATSGNTGIALSMVAAIKGYRIIIIMPETVSSERIKTMKVYGAEVILVSKEEDMEGARDLAVKMSLSGQGFVLDQFSNNSNYMAHFEGTGPEIWEQT
;
A
#
# COMPACT_ATOMS: atom_id res chain seq x y z
N MET A 1 11.39 13.79 -25.12
CA MET A 1 11.91 13.60 -23.75
C MET A 1 11.21 12.38 -23.17
N ASN A 2 11.96 11.38 -22.72
CA ASN A 2 11.38 10.24 -22.01
C ASN A 2 11.25 10.65 -20.54
N PHE A 3 10.01 10.82 -20.09
CA PHE A 3 9.70 11.04 -18.68
C PHE A 3 9.36 9.70 -18.05
N ILE A 4 9.82 9.46 -16.83
CA ILE A 4 9.43 8.29 -16.02
C ILE A 4 8.12 8.60 -15.30
N ASN A 5 7.27 7.59 -15.14
CA ASN A 5 6.06 7.73 -14.33
C ASN A 5 6.37 7.50 -12.84
N ILE A 6 5.52 8.04 -11.96
CA ILE A 6 5.72 7.98 -10.50
C ILE A 6 5.78 6.54 -9.96
N GLN A 7 5.05 5.58 -10.53
CA GLN A 7 5.12 4.19 -10.11
C GLN A 7 6.48 3.55 -10.42
N GLU A 8 7.20 4.04 -11.43
CA GLU A 8 8.55 3.56 -11.77
C GLU A 8 9.60 4.03 -10.76
N THR A 9 9.24 4.97 -9.86
CA THR A 9 10.09 5.40 -8.75
C THR A 9 9.79 4.66 -7.44
N ILE A 10 8.90 3.68 -7.43
CA ILE A 10 8.66 2.81 -6.28
C ILE A 10 9.78 1.77 -6.23
N GLY A 11 10.45 1.69 -5.09
CA GLY A 11 11.57 0.81 -4.86
C GLY A 11 12.93 1.44 -5.16
N ASN A 12 13.95 0.61 -5.33
CA ASN A 12 15.35 1.02 -5.49
C ASN A 12 15.80 2.05 -4.45
N THR A 13 15.31 1.90 -3.22
CA THR A 13 15.54 2.87 -2.15
C THR A 13 16.99 2.80 -1.64
N PRO A 14 17.53 3.89 -1.07
CA PRO A 14 18.89 3.88 -0.55
C PRO A 14 19.10 2.87 0.58
N LEU A 15 20.24 2.20 0.60
CA LEU A 15 20.76 1.49 1.77
C LEU A 15 21.85 2.34 2.41
N ILE A 16 21.62 2.80 3.64
CA ILE A 16 22.52 3.74 4.32
C ILE A 16 23.20 3.08 5.51
N LYS A 17 24.45 3.44 5.75
CA LYS A 17 25.17 3.05 6.97
C LYS A 17 24.70 3.90 8.14
N VAL A 18 24.20 3.25 9.19
CA VAL A 18 23.80 3.93 10.44
C VAL A 18 25.03 4.11 11.32
N PRO A 19 25.33 5.34 11.80
CA PRO A 19 26.45 5.58 12.69
C PRO A 19 26.14 5.03 14.09
N VAL A 20 26.58 3.80 14.37
CA VAL A 20 26.46 3.15 15.68
C VAL A 20 27.83 3.04 16.35
N ASN A 21 27.86 3.10 17.68
CA ASN A 21 29.09 2.91 18.45
C ASN A 21 29.44 1.41 18.60
N SER A 22 29.69 0.73 17.48
CA SER A 22 30.17 -0.65 17.43
C SER A 22 31.46 -0.73 16.63
N LYS A 23 32.44 -1.47 17.15
CA LYS A 23 33.73 -1.71 16.47
C LYS A 23 33.72 -2.96 15.60
N THR A 24 32.72 -3.82 15.75
CA THR A 24 32.67 -5.18 15.16
C THR A 24 31.45 -5.42 14.29
N SER A 25 30.49 -4.49 14.27
CA SER A 25 29.23 -4.66 13.56
C SER A 25 28.94 -3.45 12.67
N ILE A 26 28.41 -3.72 11.48
CA ILE A 26 27.87 -2.70 10.58
C ILE A 26 26.35 -2.79 10.68
N VAL A 27 25.69 -1.64 10.87
CA VAL A 27 24.24 -1.52 10.82
C VAL A 27 23.87 -0.75 9.57
N LEU A 28 23.03 -1.34 8.74
CA LEU A 28 22.52 -0.74 7.51
C LEU A 28 21.01 -0.54 7.64
N ALA A 29 20.49 0.55 7.09
CA ALA A 29 19.08 0.87 7.05
C ALA A 29 18.62 1.06 5.61
N LYS A 30 17.60 0.30 5.21
CA LYS A 30 16.92 0.45 3.92
C LYS A 30 15.87 1.55 4.03
N CYS A 31 16.07 2.66 3.33
CA CYS A 31 15.29 3.89 3.47
C CYS A 31 13.95 3.84 2.72
N GLU A 32 13.04 2.97 3.15
CA GLU A 32 11.73 2.78 2.50
C GLU A 32 10.76 3.96 2.65
N GLY A 33 11.10 4.96 3.48
CA GLY A 33 10.40 6.25 3.50
C GLY A 33 10.61 7.10 2.24
N ASN A 34 11.59 6.75 1.39
CA ASN A 34 11.90 7.44 0.14
C ASN A 34 11.01 7.02 -1.03
N ASN A 35 10.13 6.03 -0.86
CA ASN A 35 9.09 5.75 -1.85
C ASN A 35 8.14 6.96 -1.97
N PRO A 36 7.49 7.18 -3.14
CA PRO A 36 6.67 8.37 -3.39
C PRO A 36 5.48 8.55 -2.43
N GLY A 37 4.86 7.46 -1.97
CA GLY A 37 3.82 7.42 -0.95
C GLY A 37 4.36 7.46 0.48
N GLY A 38 5.68 7.53 0.65
CA GLY A 38 6.36 7.76 1.92
C GLY A 38 6.57 6.51 2.77
N SER A 39 6.38 5.30 2.23
CA SER A 39 6.56 4.08 3.00
C SER A 39 6.85 2.83 2.15
N ILE A 40 7.27 1.76 2.83
CA ILE A 40 7.44 0.43 2.24
C ILE A 40 6.17 -0.15 1.60
N LYS A 41 4.97 0.35 1.99
CA LYS A 41 3.69 -0.20 1.53
C LYS A 41 3.41 0.10 0.06
N ASP A 42 4.09 1.07 -0.53
CA ASP A 42 4.02 1.38 -1.96
C ASP A 42 4.33 0.16 -2.82
N ARG A 43 5.31 -0.65 -2.42
CA ARG A 43 5.70 -1.88 -3.11
C ARG A 43 4.57 -2.90 -3.12
N ALA A 44 4.00 -3.17 -1.95
CA ALA A 44 2.91 -4.12 -1.81
C ALA A 44 1.64 -3.64 -2.51
N ALA A 45 1.32 -2.35 -2.41
CA ALA A 45 0.17 -1.74 -3.08
C ALA A 45 0.27 -1.85 -4.60
N LEU A 46 1.41 -1.48 -5.19
CA LEU A 46 1.65 -1.61 -6.62
C LEU A 46 1.52 -3.05 -7.07
N ARG A 47 2.22 -3.97 -6.38
CA ARG A 47 2.23 -5.39 -6.73
C ARG A 47 0.86 -6.05 -6.64
N MET A 48 0.09 -5.79 -5.57
CA MET A 48 -1.26 -6.35 -5.43
C MET A 48 -2.21 -5.89 -6.54
N ILE A 49 -2.12 -4.62 -6.97
CA ILE A 49 -2.98 -4.09 -8.04
C ILE A 49 -2.52 -4.62 -9.41
N ASP A 50 -1.21 -4.65 -9.68
CA ASP A 50 -0.65 -5.18 -10.93
C ASP A 50 -1.00 -6.67 -11.10
N ASP A 51 -0.87 -7.49 -10.05
CA ASP A 51 -1.21 -8.91 -10.10
C ASP A 51 -2.73 -9.12 -10.29
N ALA A 52 -3.57 -8.32 -9.63
CA ALA A 52 -5.03 -8.38 -9.81
C ALA A 52 -5.45 -8.01 -11.25
N GLU A 53 -4.79 -7.01 -11.86
CA GLU A 53 -4.96 -6.66 -13.27
C GLU A 53 -4.51 -7.79 -14.20
N ALA A 54 -3.30 -8.31 -13.99
CA ALA A 54 -2.72 -9.36 -14.83
C ALA A 54 -3.54 -10.65 -14.79
N ASN A 55 -4.14 -10.97 -13.64
CA ASN A 55 -5.03 -12.12 -13.46
C ASN A 55 -6.47 -11.85 -13.94
N GLY A 56 -6.77 -10.66 -14.46
CA GLY A 56 -8.09 -10.30 -14.98
C GLY A 56 -9.17 -10.16 -13.91
N GLN A 57 -8.79 -10.01 -12.65
CA GLN A 57 -9.73 -9.86 -11.52
C GLN A 57 -10.32 -8.44 -11.47
N ILE A 58 -9.57 -7.46 -11.96
CA ILE A 58 -9.96 -6.05 -12.06
C ILE A 58 -9.62 -5.51 -13.45
N LYS A 59 -10.34 -4.46 -13.86
CA LYS A 59 -10.06 -3.67 -15.06
C LYS A 59 -10.16 -2.18 -14.74
N LYS A 60 -9.44 -1.35 -15.50
CA LYS A 60 -9.42 0.10 -15.31
C LYS A 60 -10.82 0.69 -15.12
N GLY A 61 -10.98 1.52 -14.09
CA GLY A 61 -12.25 2.12 -13.68
C GLY A 61 -13.04 1.32 -12.64
N ASP A 62 -12.66 0.08 -12.35
CA ASP A 62 -13.23 -0.70 -11.25
C ASP A 62 -12.99 -0.04 -9.90
N THR A 63 -13.77 -0.48 -8.90
CA THR A 63 -13.63 -0.05 -7.51
C THR A 63 -12.83 -1.08 -6.73
N LEU A 64 -11.78 -0.61 -6.06
CA LEU A 64 -10.98 -1.37 -5.10
C LEU A 64 -11.46 -1.07 -3.68
N ILE A 65 -11.36 -2.05 -2.80
CA ILE A 65 -11.77 -1.94 -1.39
C ILE A 65 -10.63 -2.48 -0.51
N GLU A 66 -10.30 -1.77 0.56
CA GLU A 66 -9.36 -2.25 1.56
C GLU A 66 -9.75 -1.77 2.97
N ALA A 67 -9.63 -2.66 3.96
CA ALA A 67 -9.82 -2.32 5.36
C ALA A 67 -8.46 -2.00 5.99
N THR A 68 -8.16 -0.70 6.15
CA THR A 68 -6.87 -0.26 6.70
C THR A 68 -6.88 1.18 7.17
N SER A 69 -6.17 1.45 8.26
CA SER A 69 -6.00 2.79 8.85
C SER A 69 -4.62 3.40 8.64
N GLY A 70 -3.71 2.68 7.97
CA GLY A 70 -2.29 2.95 7.96
C GLY A 70 -1.71 3.30 6.59
N ASN A 71 -0.40 3.08 6.48
CA ASN A 71 0.36 3.35 5.25
C ASN A 71 -0.13 2.55 4.05
N THR A 72 -0.72 1.36 4.25
CA THR A 72 -1.30 0.59 3.14
C THR A 72 -2.44 1.37 2.46
N GLY A 73 -3.30 2.03 3.23
CA GLY A 73 -4.39 2.83 2.66
C GLY A 73 -3.87 4.01 1.85
N ILE A 74 -2.83 4.69 2.33
CA ILE A 74 -2.18 5.80 1.61
C ILE A 74 -1.55 5.29 0.30
N ALA A 75 -0.77 4.22 0.38
CA ALA A 75 -0.10 3.61 -0.77
C ALA A 75 -1.10 3.13 -1.83
N LEU A 76 -2.14 2.41 -1.41
CA LEU A 76 -3.21 1.95 -2.31
C LEU A 76 -3.98 3.11 -2.92
N SER A 77 -4.26 4.17 -2.15
CA SER A 77 -4.95 5.35 -2.66
C SER A 77 -4.14 6.02 -3.77
N MET A 78 -2.83 6.19 -3.55
CA MET A 78 -1.91 6.74 -4.55
C MET A 78 -1.84 5.86 -5.80
N VAL A 79 -1.62 4.54 -5.65
CA VAL A 79 -1.50 3.62 -6.79
C VAL A 79 -2.82 3.51 -7.57
N ALA A 80 -3.96 3.45 -6.88
CA ALA A 80 -5.27 3.46 -7.51
C ALA A 80 -5.48 4.72 -8.37
N ALA A 81 -5.11 5.89 -7.84
CA ALA A 81 -5.19 7.15 -8.58
C ALA A 81 -4.31 7.14 -9.85
N ILE A 82 -3.06 6.67 -9.72
CA ILE A 82 -2.11 6.56 -10.84
C ILE A 82 -2.67 5.65 -11.94
N LYS A 83 -3.25 4.52 -11.57
CA LYS A 83 -3.71 3.49 -12.51
C LYS A 83 -5.16 3.69 -12.98
N GLY A 84 -5.88 4.65 -12.41
CA GLY A 84 -7.23 5.02 -12.80
C GLY A 84 -8.33 4.11 -12.23
N TYR A 85 -8.16 3.70 -10.97
CA TYR A 85 -9.16 2.98 -10.18
C TYR A 85 -9.86 3.91 -9.20
N ARG A 86 -11.10 3.55 -8.85
CA ARG A 86 -11.75 4.09 -7.65
C ARG A 86 -11.30 3.26 -6.47
N ILE A 87 -11.18 3.86 -5.29
CA ILE A 87 -10.81 3.13 -4.09
C ILE A 87 -11.60 3.58 -2.87
N ILE A 88 -12.07 2.60 -2.12
CA ILE A 88 -12.77 2.76 -0.85
C ILE A 88 -11.87 2.20 0.25
N ILE A 89 -11.50 3.05 1.21
CA ILE A 89 -10.76 2.66 2.40
C ILE A 89 -11.72 2.66 3.60
N ILE A 90 -11.77 1.54 4.30
CA ILE A 90 -12.60 1.38 5.49
C ILE A 90 -11.70 1.34 6.72
N MET A 91 -11.99 2.18 7.72
CA MET A 91 -11.17 2.28 8.93
C MET A 91 -11.98 2.71 10.17
N PRO A 92 -11.50 2.49 11.39
CA PRO A 92 -12.13 3.01 12.60
C PRO A 92 -12.11 4.55 12.64
N GLU A 93 -13.12 5.17 13.25
CA GLU A 93 -13.17 6.63 13.45
C GLU A 93 -12.07 7.19 14.39
N THR A 94 -11.35 6.33 15.10
CA THR A 94 -10.27 6.72 16.02
C THR A 94 -8.97 7.12 15.31
N VAL A 95 -8.91 6.98 13.99
CA VAL A 95 -7.72 7.26 13.17
C VAL A 95 -7.50 8.75 13.01
N SER A 96 -6.23 9.16 12.96
CA SER A 96 -5.86 10.59 12.89
C SER A 96 -6.39 11.27 11.62
N SER A 97 -6.76 12.55 11.76
CA SER A 97 -7.34 13.32 10.67
C SER A 97 -6.38 13.52 9.49
N GLU A 98 -5.07 13.53 9.76
CA GLU A 98 -4.02 13.68 8.77
C GLU A 98 -4.02 12.51 7.79
N ARG A 99 -4.16 11.28 8.29
CA ARG A 99 -4.19 10.09 7.43
C ARG A 99 -5.41 10.06 6.52
N ILE A 100 -6.59 10.40 7.07
CA ILE A 100 -7.82 10.50 6.30
C ILE A 100 -7.68 11.56 5.19
N LYS A 101 -7.13 12.73 5.53
CA LYS A 101 -6.88 13.81 4.55
C LYS A 101 -5.93 13.35 3.45
N THR A 102 -4.82 12.68 3.79
CA THR A 102 -3.87 12.18 2.80
C THR A 102 -4.52 11.20 1.82
N MET A 103 -5.30 10.23 2.30
CA MET A 103 -6.01 9.28 1.42
C MET A 103 -7.02 10.00 0.52
N LYS A 104 -7.79 10.94 1.07
CA LYS A 104 -8.77 11.73 0.31
C LYS A 104 -8.12 12.63 -0.75
N VAL A 105 -6.91 13.15 -0.53
CA VAL A 105 -6.16 13.92 -1.53
C VAL A 105 -5.85 13.08 -2.76
N TYR A 106 -5.58 11.78 -2.58
CA TYR A 106 -5.43 10.84 -3.68
C TYR A 106 -6.78 10.39 -4.29
N GLY A 107 -7.90 10.93 -3.83
CA GLY A 107 -9.23 10.61 -4.36
C GLY A 107 -9.89 9.37 -3.76
N ALA A 108 -9.36 8.84 -2.65
CA ALA A 108 -10.01 7.73 -1.95
C ALA A 108 -11.31 8.17 -1.27
N GLU A 109 -12.33 7.33 -1.39
CA GLU A 109 -13.49 7.37 -0.51
C GLU A 109 -13.10 6.73 0.83
N VAL A 110 -13.47 7.36 1.95
CA VAL A 110 -13.17 6.85 3.29
C VAL A 110 -14.47 6.61 4.04
N ILE A 111 -14.69 5.35 4.42
CA ILE A 111 -15.81 4.93 5.26
C ILE A 111 -15.28 4.67 6.67
N LEU A 112 -15.96 5.26 7.66
CA LEU A 112 -15.61 5.08 9.06
C LEU A 112 -16.55 4.06 9.71
N VAL A 113 -15.96 3.08 10.40
CA VAL A 113 -16.69 2.21 11.33
C VAL A 113 -16.54 2.74 12.76
N SER A 114 -17.47 2.34 13.63
CA SER A 114 -17.44 2.75 15.04
C SER A 114 -16.17 2.28 15.74
N LYS A 115 -15.85 2.92 16.86
CA LYS A 115 -14.71 2.52 17.70
C LYS A 115 -14.87 1.08 18.23
N GLU A 116 -16.09 0.67 18.52
CA GLU A 116 -16.41 -0.66 19.05
C GLU A 116 -16.24 -1.76 17.99
N GLU A 117 -16.57 -1.47 16.74
CA GLU A 117 -16.34 -2.36 15.59
C GLU A 117 -14.85 -2.54 15.29
N ASP A 118 -14.06 -1.48 15.49
CA ASP A 118 -12.61 -1.45 15.24
C ASP A 118 -12.24 -2.00 13.84
N MET A 119 -11.00 -2.44 13.65
CA MET A 119 -10.52 -3.00 12.39
C MET A 119 -11.25 -4.29 11.97
N GLU A 120 -11.84 -5.02 12.91
CA GLU A 120 -12.62 -6.23 12.61
C GLU A 120 -13.90 -5.88 11.85
N GLY A 121 -14.69 -4.93 12.35
CA GLY A 121 -15.88 -4.46 11.62
C GLY A 121 -15.55 -3.76 10.31
N ALA A 122 -14.38 -3.11 10.20
CA ALA A 122 -13.90 -2.58 8.92
C ALA A 122 -13.68 -3.70 7.87
N ARG A 123 -13.12 -4.83 8.29
CA ARG A 123 -12.91 -6.01 7.42
C ARG A 123 -14.24 -6.67 7.06
N ASP A 124 -15.14 -6.84 8.02
CA ASP A 124 -16.47 -7.41 7.77
C ASP A 124 -17.26 -6.58 6.76
N LEU A 125 -17.18 -5.25 6.89
CA LEU A 125 -17.81 -4.33 5.95
C LEU A 125 -17.18 -4.43 4.55
N ALA A 126 -15.84 -4.52 4.45
CA ALA A 126 -15.16 -4.73 3.17
C ALA A 126 -15.66 -6.00 2.46
N VAL A 127 -15.74 -7.12 3.19
CA VAL A 127 -16.24 -8.39 2.66
C VAL A 127 -17.69 -8.26 2.21
N LYS A 128 -18.56 -7.66 3.02
CA LYS A 128 -19.97 -7.43 2.69
C LYS A 128 -20.14 -6.56 1.44
N MET A 129 -19.34 -5.51 1.29
CA MET A 129 -19.34 -4.65 0.10
C MET A 129 -18.88 -5.41 -1.14
N SER A 130 -17.86 -6.26 -1.02
CA SER A 130 -17.41 -7.12 -2.13
C SER A 130 -18.49 -8.11 -2.56
N LEU A 131 -19.10 -8.81 -1.60
CA LEU A 131 -20.17 -9.79 -1.86
C LEU A 131 -21.42 -9.15 -2.48
N SER A 132 -21.64 -7.85 -2.27
CA SER A 132 -22.72 -7.08 -2.90
C SER A 132 -22.32 -6.45 -4.24
N GLY A 133 -21.13 -6.75 -4.76
CA GLY A 133 -20.66 -6.29 -6.07
C GLY A 133 -20.23 -4.82 -6.11
N GLN A 134 -19.93 -4.20 -4.97
CA GLN A 134 -19.54 -2.79 -4.90
C GLN A 134 -18.06 -2.57 -5.27
N GLY A 135 -17.24 -3.62 -5.22
CA GLY A 135 -15.83 -3.56 -5.58
C GLY A 135 -15.06 -4.83 -5.24
N PHE A 136 -13.78 -4.83 -5.59
CA PHE A 136 -12.86 -5.92 -5.35
C PHE A 136 -12.02 -5.66 -4.11
N VAL A 137 -12.00 -6.59 -3.16
CA VAL A 137 -11.18 -6.49 -1.95
C VAL A 137 -9.78 -7.03 -2.25
N LEU A 138 -8.76 -6.20 -2.05
CA LEU A 138 -7.36 -6.60 -2.29
C LEU A 138 -6.82 -7.56 -1.23
N ASP A 139 -7.34 -7.47 0.00
CA ASP A 139 -7.00 -8.30 1.16
C ASP A 139 -5.50 -8.39 1.42
N GLN A 140 -4.88 -7.30 1.84
CA GLN A 140 -3.44 -7.27 2.13
C GLN A 140 -2.95 -8.37 3.10
N PHE A 141 -3.83 -8.94 3.92
CA PHE A 141 -3.47 -9.92 4.93
C PHE A 141 -3.38 -11.35 4.37
N SER A 142 -4.19 -11.66 3.35
CA SER A 142 -4.19 -12.99 2.71
C SER A 142 -3.59 -12.98 1.30
N ASN A 143 -3.32 -11.81 0.72
CA ASN A 143 -2.83 -11.67 -0.64
C ASN A 143 -1.31 -11.92 -0.73
N ASN A 144 -0.94 -13.01 -1.41
CA ASN A 144 0.46 -13.41 -1.58
C ASN A 144 1.32 -12.35 -2.27
N SER A 145 0.71 -11.51 -3.12
CA SER A 145 1.39 -10.43 -3.82
C SER A 145 2.05 -9.44 -2.85
N ASN A 146 1.53 -9.31 -1.62
CA ASN A 146 2.13 -8.48 -0.57
C ASN A 146 3.55 -8.94 -0.20
N TYR A 147 3.72 -10.20 0.23
CA TYR A 147 5.07 -10.68 0.59
C TYR A 147 5.96 -10.88 -0.65
N MET A 148 5.37 -11.24 -1.80
CA MET A 148 6.11 -11.39 -3.05
C MET A 148 6.74 -10.06 -3.51
N ALA A 149 6.08 -8.91 -3.26
CA ALA A 149 6.66 -7.59 -3.53
C ALA A 149 8.02 -7.38 -2.82
N HIS A 150 8.20 -7.98 -1.65
CA HIS A 150 9.44 -7.91 -0.89
C HIS A 150 10.42 -9.00 -1.28
N PHE A 151 9.93 -10.22 -1.56
CA PHE A 151 10.76 -11.33 -2.01
C PHE A 151 11.45 -11.02 -3.34
N GLU A 152 10.74 -10.40 -4.28
CA GLU A 152 11.25 -10.09 -5.62
C GLU A 152 11.79 -8.65 -5.76
N GLY A 153 11.50 -7.79 -4.79
CA GLY A 153 11.96 -6.39 -4.78
C GLY A 153 12.93 -6.11 -3.64
N THR A 154 12.40 -5.90 -2.44
CA THR A 154 13.19 -5.46 -1.28
C THR A 154 14.38 -6.38 -0.96
N GLY A 155 14.21 -7.70 -1.03
CA GLY A 155 15.26 -8.68 -0.75
C GLY A 155 16.45 -8.59 -1.73
N PRO A 156 16.22 -8.76 -3.04
CA PRO A 156 17.25 -8.58 -4.07
C PRO A 156 17.93 -7.22 -4.00
N GLU A 157 17.17 -6.13 -3.81
CA GLU A 157 17.76 -4.81 -3.69
C GLU A 157 18.72 -4.70 -2.50
N ILE A 158 18.37 -5.27 -1.34
CA ILE A 158 19.28 -5.28 -0.19
C ILE A 158 20.53 -6.10 -0.52
N TRP A 159 20.38 -7.28 -1.12
CA TRP A 159 21.50 -8.16 -1.47
C TRP A 159 22.47 -7.51 -2.46
N GLU A 160 21.95 -6.83 -3.48
CA GLU A 160 22.77 -6.12 -4.49
C GLU A 160 23.50 -4.89 -3.90
N GLN A 161 22.98 -4.33 -2.81
CA GLN A 161 23.53 -3.14 -2.16
C GLN A 161 24.52 -3.46 -1.02
N THR A 162 24.67 -4.73 -0.63
CA THR A 162 25.59 -5.20 0.43
C THR A 162 26.80 -5.92 -0.13
#